data_AF-A0A2V2RN57-F1
#
_entry.id   AF-A0A2V2RN57-F1
#
_cell.length_a   1.000
_cell.length_b   1.000
_cell.length_c   1.000
_cell.angle_alpha   90.00
_cell.angle_beta   90.00
_cell.angle_gamma   90.00
#
_symmetry.space_group_name_H-M   'P 1'
#
loop_
_entity.id
_entity.type
_entity.pdbx_description
1 polymer ?
#
loop_
_entity_poly.entity_id
_entity_poly.type
_entity_poly.pdbx_seq_one_letter_code
_entity_poly.pdbx_strand_id
1 'polypeptide(L)'
;MTFLDWSDTEEVLGLLEEYVRDAKQQCGNDVQRRRFLSQLLSRITKLSEDFPNKSSRKVVKGLRDIYDWIGEEYKSDPVTVHIQDCIQEFEGRKSNNQHENQRS
;
A
#
# COMPACT_ATOMS: atom_id res chain seq x y z
N MET A 1 4.61 14.66 -13.95
CA MET A 1 3.86 14.39 -12.70
C MET A 1 2.73 13.47 -13.09
N THR A 2 2.83 12.19 -12.73
CA THR A 2 1.80 11.20 -13.00
C THR A 2 0.66 11.46 -12.00
N PHE A 3 -0.51 11.85 -12.51
CA PHE A 3 -1.72 11.90 -11.70
C PHE A 3 -2.12 10.45 -11.42
N LEU A 4 -1.78 9.97 -10.24
CA LEU A 4 -2.17 8.67 -9.72
C LEU A 4 -3.68 8.70 -9.50
N ASP A 5 -4.43 7.95 -10.30
CA ASP A 5 -5.85 7.78 -10.01
C ASP A 5 -5.98 6.73 -8.92
N TRP A 6 -6.15 7.18 -7.67
CA TRP A 6 -6.39 6.26 -6.55
C TRP A 6 -7.74 5.53 -6.63
N SER A 7 -8.54 5.75 -7.68
CA SER A 7 -9.66 4.88 -8.04
C SER A 7 -9.18 3.58 -8.71
N ASP A 8 -8.05 3.64 -9.41
CA ASP A 8 -7.36 2.49 -9.97
C ASP A 8 -6.44 1.87 -8.92
N THR A 9 -7.06 0.98 -8.16
CA THR A 9 -6.38 0.27 -7.09
C THR A 9 -5.30 -0.70 -7.63
N GLU A 10 -5.34 -1.08 -8.92
CA GLU A 10 -4.30 -1.91 -9.57
C GLU A 10 -3.04 -1.07 -9.84
N GLU A 11 -3.23 0.13 -10.39
CA GLU A 11 -2.14 1.10 -10.61
C GLU A 11 -1.44 1.45 -9.29
N VAL A 12 -2.21 1.72 -8.23
CA VAL A 12 -1.65 2.04 -6.90
C VAL A 12 -0.84 0.88 -6.33
N LEU A 13 -1.33 -0.36 -6.43
CA LEU A 13 -0.58 -1.52 -5.95
C LEU A 13 0.68 -1.79 -6.78
N GLY A 14 0.63 -1.59 -8.10
CA GLY A 14 1.78 -1.69 -8.98
C GLY A 14 2.87 -0.71 -8.57
N LEU A 15 2.50 0.55 -8.32
CA LEU A 15 3.44 1.60 -7.89
C LEU A 15 3.99 1.34 -6.48
N LEU A 16 3.17 0.82 -5.57
CA LEU A 16 3.64 0.41 -4.24
C LEU A 16 4.66 -0.75 -4.35
N GLU A 17 4.41 -1.71 -5.23
CA GLU A 17 5.35 -2.81 -5.49
C GLU A 17 6.69 -2.30 -6.02
N GLU A 18 6.66 -1.40 -7.01
CA GLU A 18 7.86 -0.75 -7.56
C GLU A 18 8.61 0.02 -6.47
N TYR A 19 7.92 0.80 -5.66
CA TYR A 19 8.52 1.55 -4.56
C TYR A 19 9.25 0.65 -3.55
N VAL A 20 8.63 -0.46 -3.14
CA VAL A 20 9.24 -1.43 -2.21
C VAL A 20 10.46 -2.10 -2.86
N ARG A 21 10.38 -2.40 -4.17
CA ARG A 21 11.48 -2.99 -4.93
C ARG A 21 12.69 -2.06 -4.99
N ASP A 22 12.47 -0.77 -5.24
CA ASP A 22 13.52 0.24 -5.27
C ASP A 22 14.13 0.46 -3.88
N ALA A 23 13.30 0.58 -2.85
CA ALA A 23 13.77 0.70 -1.46
C ALA A 23 14.65 -0.50 -1.05
N LYS A 24 14.30 -1.71 -1.51
CA LYS A 24 15.10 -2.92 -1.29
C LYS A 24 16.46 -2.85 -1.97
N GLN A 25 16.52 -2.34 -3.20
CA GLN A 25 17.79 -2.15 -3.92
C GLN A 25 18.69 -1.11 -3.23
N GLN A 26 18.08 -0.09 -2.63
CA GLN A 26 18.77 0.99 -1.91
C GLN A 26 19.23 0.64 -0.50
N CYS A 27 18.96 -0.59 0.00
CA CYS A 27 19.33 -1.00 1.37
C CYS A 27 20.84 -1.06 1.65
N GLY A 28 21.72 -0.94 0.65
CA GLY A 28 23.17 -0.98 0.86
C GLY A 28 23.60 -2.24 1.63
N ASN A 29 24.22 -2.08 2.80
CA ASN A 29 24.66 -3.19 3.67
C ASN A 29 23.66 -3.58 4.76
N ASP A 30 22.47 -2.96 4.80
CA ASP A 30 21.43 -3.31 5.77
C ASP A 30 20.69 -4.59 5.35
N VAL A 31 21.23 -5.71 5.84
CA VAL A 31 20.68 -7.05 5.57
C VAL A 31 19.32 -7.25 6.24
N GLN A 32 19.07 -6.63 7.39
CA GLN A 32 17.81 -6.78 8.12
C GLN A 32 16.67 -6.08 7.39
N ARG A 33 16.86 -4.81 7.04
CA ARG A 33 15.90 -4.05 6.23
C ARG A 33 15.68 -4.69 4.87
N ARG A 34 16.72 -5.18 4.19
CA ARG A 34 16.57 -5.89 2.90
C ARG A 34 15.72 -7.15 3.03
N ARG A 35 15.88 -7.92 4.12
CA ARG A 35 15.06 -9.11 4.40
C ARG A 35 13.62 -8.72 4.67
N PHE A 36 13.39 -7.72 5.50
CA PHE A 36 12.07 -7.14 5.76
C PHE A 36 11.38 -6.73 4.45
N LEU A 37 12.02 -5.90 3.63
CA LEU A 37 11.47 -5.42 2.36
C LEU A 37 11.24 -6.56 1.36
N SER A 38 12.03 -7.62 1.39
CA SER A 38 11.79 -8.81 0.56
C SER A 38 10.52 -9.56 0.96
N GLN A 39 10.27 -9.69 2.26
CA GLN A 39 9.06 -10.33 2.77
C GLN A 39 7.83 -9.46 2.52
N LEU A 40 7.97 -8.14 2.71
CA LEU A 40 6.93 -7.16 2.42
C LEU A 40 6.56 -7.17 0.93
N LEU A 41 7.54 -7.13 0.04
CA LEU A 41 7.34 -7.22 -1.40
C LEU A 41 6.55 -8.47 -1.78
N SER A 42 6.91 -9.63 -1.22
CA SER A 42 6.17 -10.88 -1.49
C SER A 42 4.71 -10.81 -1.06
N ARG A 43 4.39 -10.13 0.04
CA ARG A 43 3.01 -9.97 0.51
C ARG A 43 2.21 -9.02 -0.38
N ILE A 44 2.83 -7.94 -0.83
CA ILE A 44 2.22 -6.96 -1.74
C ILE A 44 1.96 -7.61 -3.10
N THR A 45 2.95 -8.30 -3.68
CA THR A 45 2.76 -9.02 -4.96
C THR A 45 1.61 -10.04 -4.86
N LYS A 46 1.52 -10.81 -3.78
CA LYS A 46 0.38 -11.74 -3.57
C LYS A 46 -0.97 -11.01 -3.50
N LEU A 47 -1.00 -9.83 -2.88
CA LEU A 47 -2.21 -9.00 -2.84
C LEU A 47 -2.60 -8.52 -4.25
N SER A 48 -1.61 -8.14 -5.07
CA SER A 48 -1.75 -7.72 -6.47
C SER A 48 -2.08 -8.87 -7.44
N GLU A 49 -1.63 -10.10 -7.19
CA GLU A 49 -1.98 -11.24 -8.06
C GLU A 49 -3.45 -11.64 -7.90
N ASP A 50 -4.01 -11.43 -6.71
CA ASP A 50 -5.43 -11.70 -6.43
C ASP A 50 -6.38 -10.61 -6.97
N PHE A 51 -5.84 -9.57 -7.62
CA PHE A 51 -6.53 -8.34 -7.91
C PHE A 51 -7.69 -8.35 -8.91
N PRO A 52 -7.66 -9.11 -10.02
CA PRO A 52 -8.79 -9.10 -10.97
C PRO A 52 -10.12 -9.54 -10.32
N ASN A 53 -10.10 -10.03 -9.07
CA ASN A 53 -11.26 -10.46 -8.29
C ASN A 53 -11.53 -9.63 -7.01
N LYS A 54 -10.83 -8.50 -6.79
CA LYS A 54 -10.90 -7.73 -5.53
C LYS A 54 -11.43 -6.31 -5.72
N SER A 55 -12.50 -5.98 -4.99
CA SER A 55 -12.96 -4.60 -4.82
C SER A 55 -11.96 -3.78 -3.99
N SER A 56 -11.92 -2.46 -4.15
CA SER A 56 -11.13 -1.51 -3.33
C SER A 56 -11.17 -1.81 -1.82
N ARG A 57 -12.33 -2.16 -1.25
CA ARG A 57 -12.45 -2.57 0.17
C ARG A 57 -11.57 -3.77 0.56
N LYS A 58 -11.43 -4.76 -0.32
CA LYS A 58 -10.58 -5.94 -0.10
C LYS A 58 -9.10 -5.58 -0.18
N VAL A 59 -8.74 -4.62 -1.03
CA VAL A 59 -7.39 -4.10 -1.17
C VAL A 59 -6.97 -3.37 0.11
N VAL A 60 -7.81 -2.45 0.59
CA VAL A 60 -7.59 -1.75 1.87
C VAL A 60 -7.45 -2.73 3.02
N LYS A 61 -8.32 -3.75 3.08
CA LYS A 61 -8.21 -4.80 4.08
C LYS A 61 -6.86 -5.53 3.98
N GLY A 62 -6.44 -5.92 2.78
CA GLY A 62 -5.14 -6.57 2.57
C GLY A 62 -3.95 -5.70 2.97
N LEU A 63 -4.01 -4.40 2.68
CA LEU A 63 -2.98 -3.45 3.10
C LEU A 63 -2.94 -3.29 4.63
N ARG A 64 -4.10 -3.27 5.30
CA ARG A 64 -4.18 -3.29 6.78
C ARG A 64 -3.59 -4.57 7.36
N ASP A 65 -3.94 -5.73 6.81
CA ASP A 65 -3.38 -7.02 7.24
C ASP A 65 -1.84 -7.06 7.06
N ILE A 66 -1.32 -6.43 6.00
CA ILE A 66 0.13 -6.24 5.80
C ILE A 66 0.70 -5.30 6.85
N TYR A 67 0.08 -4.14 7.10
CA TYR A 67 0.55 -3.16 8.07
C TYR A 67 0.61 -3.74 9.49
N ASP A 68 -0.40 -4.52 9.88
CA ASP A 68 -0.47 -5.17 11.20
C ASP A 68 0.57 -6.28 11.38
N TRP A 69 1.03 -6.89 10.28
CA TRP A 69 2.13 -7.86 10.31
C TRP A 69 3.50 -7.20 10.49
N ILE A 70 3.66 -5.92 10.16
CA ILE A 70 4.93 -5.21 10.27
C ILE A 70 5.30 -5.05 11.76
N GLY A 71 6.49 -5.51 12.13
CA GLY A 71 7.03 -5.36 13.48
C GLY A 71 7.26 -3.89 13.86
N GLU A 72 7.18 -3.60 15.16
CA GLU A 72 7.31 -2.25 15.72
C GLU A 72 8.61 -1.55 15.28
N GLU A 73 9.69 -2.29 15.13
CA GLU A 73 10.99 -1.77 14.69
C GLU A 73 11.00 -1.23 13.25
N TYR A 74 10.00 -1.60 12.43
CA TYR A 74 9.85 -1.14 11.05
C TYR A 74 8.66 -0.20 10.86
N LYS A 75 7.92 0.16 11.91
CA LYS A 75 6.77 1.09 11.81
C LYS A 75 7.17 2.48 11.33
N SER A 76 8.40 2.88 11.61
CA SER A 76 8.99 4.14 11.15
C SER A 76 9.74 4.02 9.82
N ASP A 77 9.77 2.84 9.18
CA ASP A 77 10.40 2.69 7.87
C ASP A 77 9.59 3.48 6.81
N PRO A 78 10.24 4.21 5.89
CA PRO A 78 9.56 4.99 4.86
C PRO A 78 8.53 4.18 4.05
N VAL A 79 8.77 2.89 3.83
CA VAL A 79 7.84 2.01 3.12
C VAL A 79 6.60 1.72 3.96
N THR A 80 6.77 1.53 5.26
CA THR A 80 5.64 1.32 6.17
C THR A 80 4.77 2.57 6.28
N VAL A 81 5.39 3.75 6.35
CA VAL A 81 4.68 5.04 6.33
C VAL A 81 3.89 5.18 5.04
N HIS A 82 4.50 4.87 3.89
CA HIS A 82 3.80 4.96 2.61
C HIS A 82 2.60 4.00 2.50
N ILE A 83 2.71 2.78 3.04
CA ILE A 83 1.57 1.85 3.14
C ILE A 83 0.43 2.44 3.98
N GLN A 84 0.77 3.08 5.10
CA GLN A 84 -0.20 3.75 5.95
C GLN A 84 -0.90 4.90 5.22
N ASP A 85 -0.15 5.72 4.48
CA ASP A 85 -0.69 6.79 3.66
C ASP A 85 -1.65 6.23 2.60
N CYS A 86 -1.29 5.15 1.90
CA CYS A 86 -2.18 4.49 0.95
C CYS A 86 -3.50 4.04 1.61
N ILE A 87 -3.43 3.42 2.79
CA ILE A 87 -4.62 3.00 3.54
C ILE A 87 -5.51 4.21 3.84
N GLN A 88 -4.91 5.31 4.33
CA GLN A 88 -5.63 6.53 4.67
C GLN A 88 -6.27 7.18 3.44
N GLU A 89 -5.60 7.24 2.30
CA GLU A 89 -6.15 7.80 1.07
C GLU A 89 -7.38 6.99 0.57
N PHE A 90 -7.29 5.67 0.58
CA PHE A 90 -8.43 4.82 0.21
C PHE A 90 -9.61 4.95 1.18
N GLU A 91 -9.36 5.20 2.47
CA GLU A 91 -10.40 5.36 3.48
C GLU A 91 -10.97 6.78 3.56
N GLY A 92 -10.14 7.81 3.40
CA GLY A 92 -10.54 9.22 3.37
C GLY A 92 -11.54 9.51 2.26
N ARG A 93 -11.39 8.83 1.11
CA ARG A 93 -12.36 8.89 0.01
C ARG A 93 -13.77 8.37 0.37
N LYS A 94 -13.92 7.45 1.33
CA LYS A 94 -15.26 7.06 1.81
C LYS A 94 -15.98 8.21 2.53
N SER A 95 -15.23 9.09 3.19
CA SER A 95 -15.79 10.20 3.96
C SER A 95 -16.23 11.36 3.06
N ASN A 96 -15.55 11.59 1.93
CA ASN A 96 -15.93 12.64 0.98
C ASN A 96 -17.09 12.26 0.05
N ASN A 97 -17.26 10.98 -0.28
CA ASN A 97 -18.39 10.52 -1.11
C ASN A 97 -19.75 10.49 -0.40
N GLN A 98 -19.83 10.80 0.90
CA GLN A 98 -21.11 10.91 1.63
C GLN A 98 -21.68 12.34 1.67
N HIS A 99 -20.91 13.38 1.33
CA HIS A 99 -21.40 14.76 1.38
C HIS A 99 -21.94 15.32 0.05
N GLU A 100 -21.66 14.69 -1.10
CA GLU A 100 -22.19 15.16 -2.39
C GLU A 100 -23.62 14.72 -2.70
N ASN A 101 -24.23 13.87 -1.86
CA ASN A 101 -25.61 13.38 -2.08
C ASN A 101 -26.68 14.15 -1.26
N GLN A 102 -26.37 15.36 -0.78
CA GLN A 102 -27.30 16.20 0.00
C GLN A 102 -27.54 17.60 -0.59
N ARG A 103 -27.18 17.84 -1.86
CA ARG A 103 -27.58 19.04 -2.59
C ARG A 103 -28.35 18.65 -3.85
N SER A 104 -29.54 18.09 -3.63
CA SER A 104 -30.65 18.17 -4.61
C SER A 104 -31.38 19.49 -4.43
#